data_AF-A0A6G4RH38-F1
#
_entry.id   AF-A0A6G4RH38-F1
#
_cell.length_a   1.000
_cell.length_b   1.000
_cell.length_c   1.000
_cell.angle_alpha   90.00
_cell.angle_beta   90.00
_cell.angle_gamma   90.00
#
_symmetry.space_group_name_H-M   'P 1'
#
loop_
_entity.id
_entity.type
_entity.pdbx_description
1 polymer ?
#
loop_
_entity_poly.entity_id
_entity_poly.type
_entity_poly.pdbx_seq_one_letter_code
_entity_poly.pdbx_strand_id
1 'polypeptide(L)'
;MADDEWAQTLLEYAQDKIAVIDETGRYVYVNEASTDILGIEPTALIGENVFEYIHDDDVVTARQRFERIVETEPEQPNPIRYRHRTATGEWTWLESRVSSVDMTPQFDSDLETDASGGHYVVSSRDISAQVVAEQDRQQARERLEAITQTTGDVLWLFTGDWEELLFVNPAYEEIYGQSIAALEADPSSFIDAIHPDDRAAVRETMRRLSTGKPAGVEYRVNPDHDYDRWVWVRAEPILSDGEVTRIVGFTRDITDRRRRKRQLVVMDTLLRHNLRNDMCVILGMAEQLTRATTDDADASVPTLEPETVSQYTDVICEHGEQLLESASKQRQIIDLLAHAPVRSAADTVSIVSDAIEQTRASYTASIETELPESALAITITELKAAIRELLENAVEHAPSDDPEVTVAIEPTGDDTVAITVQDDCPPIPELEFRVLTGEWEMTDVYHTSGLGLWLVYWVVDLSNGWVDFSRSEDANRGNEITLYLPRAPTAANR
;
A
#
# COMPACT_ATOMS: atom_id res chain seq x y z
N MET A 1 29.84 62.25 -33.65
CA MET A 1 29.14 63.12 -32.66
C MET A 1 27.68 62.72 -32.52
N ALA A 2 26.77 62.97 -33.46
CA ALA A 2 25.36 62.55 -33.29
C ALA A 2 25.18 61.01 -33.26
N ASP A 3 25.88 60.26 -34.12
CA ASP A 3 25.75 58.78 -34.16
C ASP A 3 26.34 58.08 -32.91
N ASP A 4 27.38 58.63 -32.29
CA ASP A 4 27.98 58.08 -31.06
C ASP A 4 27.06 58.27 -29.85
N GLU A 5 26.38 59.41 -29.79
CA GLU A 5 25.44 59.77 -28.71
C GLU A 5 24.23 58.82 -28.71
N TRP A 6 23.69 58.49 -29.90
CA TRP A 6 22.59 57.53 -30.04
C TRP A 6 23.00 56.09 -29.70
N ALA A 7 24.20 55.65 -30.09
CA ALA A 7 24.68 54.30 -29.76
C ALA A 7 24.86 54.11 -28.26
N GLN A 8 25.38 55.12 -27.56
CA GLN A 8 25.54 55.10 -26.11
C GLN A 8 24.19 55.08 -25.39
N THR A 9 23.23 55.92 -25.81
CA THR A 9 21.87 55.89 -25.26
C THR A 9 21.17 54.55 -25.49
N LEU A 10 21.33 53.92 -26.66
CA LEU A 10 20.72 52.61 -26.91
C LEU A 10 21.30 51.50 -26.02
N LEU A 11 22.58 51.58 -25.66
CA LEU A 11 23.22 50.64 -24.73
C LEU A 11 22.76 50.87 -23.29
N GLU A 12 22.55 52.12 -22.89
CA GLU A 12 22.03 52.49 -21.56
C GLU A 12 20.59 52.02 -21.34
N TYR A 13 19.74 52.07 -22.38
CA TYR A 13 18.34 51.59 -22.30
C TYR A 13 18.15 50.12 -22.66
N ALA A 14 19.22 49.37 -22.96
CA ALA A 14 19.12 47.95 -23.27
C ALA A 14 18.74 47.14 -22.02
N GLN A 15 17.75 46.25 -22.15
CA GLN A 15 17.31 45.39 -21.03
C GLN A 15 18.23 44.20 -20.77
N ASP A 16 19.01 43.79 -21.78
CA ASP A 16 20.02 42.74 -21.63
C ASP A 16 21.34 43.38 -21.15
N LYS A 17 22.07 42.71 -20.26
CA LYS A 17 23.41 43.16 -19.83
C LYS A 17 24.37 42.99 -21.00
N ILE A 18 24.88 44.10 -21.52
CA ILE A 18 25.88 44.15 -22.58
C ILE A 18 27.23 44.51 -21.96
N ALA A 19 28.22 43.66 -22.20
CA ALA A 19 29.58 43.86 -21.73
C ALA A 19 30.58 43.65 -22.88
N VAL A 20 31.70 44.36 -22.84
CA VAL A 20 32.88 44.08 -23.67
C VAL A 20 33.93 43.48 -22.75
N ILE A 21 34.49 42.34 -23.15
CA ILE A 21 35.60 41.69 -22.44
C ILE A 21 36.82 41.53 -23.34
N ASP A 22 38.01 41.53 -22.76
CA ASP A 22 39.27 41.20 -23.44
C ASP A 22 39.45 39.67 -23.60
N GLU A 23 40.52 39.27 -24.28
CA GLU A 23 40.91 37.86 -24.49
C GLU A 23 41.15 37.05 -23.19
N THR A 24 41.33 37.72 -22.05
CA THR A 24 41.48 37.09 -20.74
C THR A 24 40.16 37.02 -19.96
N GLY A 25 39.10 37.63 -20.47
CA GLY A 25 37.78 37.73 -19.84
C GLY A 25 37.65 38.90 -18.87
N ARG A 26 38.50 39.92 -18.93
CA ARG A 26 38.34 41.14 -18.12
C ARG A 26 37.36 42.10 -18.74
N TYR A 27 36.48 42.68 -17.94
CA TYR A 27 35.52 43.67 -18.39
C TYR A 27 36.22 44.97 -18.81
N VAL A 28 36.06 45.34 -20.08
CA VAL A 28 36.48 46.62 -20.65
C VAL A 28 35.32 47.61 -20.61
N TYR A 29 34.09 47.13 -20.79
CA TYR A 29 32.87 47.94 -20.75
C TYR A 29 31.71 47.09 -20.23
N VAL A 30 30.78 47.71 -19.51
CA VAL A 30 29.49 47.13 -19.10
C VAL A 30 28.44 48.23 -19.12
N ASN A 31 27.23 47.95 -19.63
CA ASN A 31 26.11 48.90 -19.62
C ASN A 31 25.36 48.93 -18.27
N GLU A 32 24.51 49.93 -18.06
CA GLU A 32 23.78 50.13 -16.79
C GLU A 32 22.85 48.97 -16.40
N ALA A 33 22.44 48.13 -17.35
CA ALA A 33 21.63 46.94 -17.08
C ALA A 33 22.31 45.93 -16.12
N SER A 34 23.63 46.03 -15.89
CA SER A 34 24.28 45.26 -14.82
C SER A 34 23.78 45.62 -13.42
N THR A 35 23.42 46.88 -13.19
CA THR A 35 22.86 47.33 -11.90
C THR A 35 21.48 46.73 -11.70
N ASP A 36 20.63 46.72 -12.73
CA ASP A 36 19.29 46.16 -12.63
C ASP A 36 19.29 44.63 -12.49
N ILE A 37 20.13 43.92 -13.24
CA ILE A 37 20.15 42.44 -13.27
C ILE A 37 20.98 41.84 -12.13
N LEU A 38 22.12 42.47 -11.79
CA LEU A 38 23.09 41.91 -10.82
C LEU A 38 23.19 42.71 -9.53
N GLY A 39 22.63 43.93 -9.49
CA GLY A 39 22.85 44.87 -8.38
C GLY A 39 24.26 45.44 -8.33
N ILE A 40 25.07 45.24 -9.38
CA ILE A 40 26.48 45.67 -9.43
C ILE A 40 26.62 46.83 -10.42
N GLU A 41 27.12 47.96 -9.92
CA GLU A 41 27.45 49.12 -10.72
C GLU A 41 28.51 48.78 -11.80
N PRO A 42 28.37 49.27 -13.05
CA PRO A 42 29.31 48.99 -14.13
C PRO A 42 30.78 49.28 -13.75
N THR A 43 31.01 50.38 -13.04
CA THR A 43 32.35 50.81 -12.61
C THR A 43 33.05 49.82 -11.67
N ALA A 44 32.29 49.01 -10.94
CA ALA A 44 32.83 47.98 -10.06
C ALA A 44 33.18 46.67 -10.80
N LEU A 45 32.66 46.49 -12.02
CA LEU A 45 32.98 45.33 -12.86
C LEU A 45 34.16 45.61 -13.80
N ILE A 46 34.38 46.86 -14.23
CA ILE A 46 35.48 47.20 -15.14
C ILE A 46 36.84 46.79 -14.53
N GLY A 47 37.64 46.06 -15.32
CA GLY A 47 38.95 45.52 -14.94
C GLY A 47 38.90 44.16 -14.23
N GLU A 48 37.75 43.79 -13.65
CA GLU A 48 37.55 42.49 -13.00
C GLU A 48 37.37 41.37 -14.03
N ASN A 49 37.67 40.14 -13.62
CA ASN A 49 37.54 38.97 -14.48
C ASN A 49 36.14 38.35 -14.39
N VAL A 50 35.45 38.19 -15.51
CA VAL A 50 34.07 37.64 -15.57
C VAL A 50 33.95 36.26 -14.92
N PHE A 51 34.99 35.42 -15.01
CA PHE A 51 34.95 34.04 -14.51
C PHE A 51 34.93 33.97 -12.98
N GLU A 52 35.35 35.03 -12.26
CA GLU A 52 35.29 35.08 -10.79
C GLU A 52 33.87 35.31 -10.24
N TYR A 53 32.95 35.71 -11.11
CA TYR A 53 31.55 35.92 -10.78
C TYR A 53 30.65 34.76 -11.23
N ILE A 54 31.21 33.74 -11.87
CA ILE A 54 30.45 32.56 -12.30
C ILE A 54 30.53 31.48 -11.22
N HIS A 55 29.43 30.77 -10.98
CA HIS A 55 29.38 29.67 -10.03
C HIS A 55 30.39 28.58 -10.36
N ASP A 56 30.99 27.94 -9.35
CA ASP A 56 32.08 26.96 -9.49
C ASP A 56 31.73 25.79 -10.43
N ASP A 57 30.51 25.26 -10.37
CA ASP A 57 30.07 24.20 -11.31
C ASP A 57 30.02 24.67 -12.78
N ASP A 58 29.79 25.96 -13.03
CA ASP A 58 29.50 26.51 -14.36
C ASP A 58 30.76 27.14 -15.00
N VAL A 59 31.74 27.58 -14.19
CA VAL A 59 32.91 28.36 -14.61
C VAL A 59 33.81 27.61 -15.59
N VAL A 60 34.00 26.30 -15.38
CA VAL A 60 34.83 25.46 -16.25
C VAL A 60 34.26 25.42 -17.66
N THR A 61 32.94 25.22 -17.77
CA THR A 61 32.23 25.17 -19.05
C THR A 61 32.23 26.53 -19.73
N ALA A 62 32.00 27.60 -18.97
CA ALA A 62 32.02 28.98 -19.49
C ALA A 62 33.39 29.37 -20.04
N ARG A 63 34.46 29.07 -19.31
CA ARG A 63 35.84 29.36 -19.72
C ARG A 63 36.24 28.63 -21.00
N GLN A 64 35.99 27.32 -21.06
CA GLN A 64 36.31 26.53 -22.26
C GLN A 64 35.56 27.01 -23.50
N ARG A 65 34.31 27.44 -23.35
CA ARG A 65 33.55 28.02 -24.47
C ARG A 65 34.13 29.36 -24.91
N PHE A 66 34.51 30.22 -23.98
CA PHE A 66 35.12 31.49 -24.29
C PHE A 66 36.48 31.32 -24.99
N GLU A 67 37.37 30.48 -24.45
CA GLU A 67 38.67 30.16 -25.07
C GLU A 67 38.53 29.65 -26.51
N ARG A 68 37.53 28.81 -26.79
CA ARG A 68 37.26 28.34 -28.16
C ARG A 68 36.86 29.46 -29.12
N ILE A 69 36.09 30.43 -28.64
CA ILE A 69 35.67 31.61 -29.43
C ILE A 69 36.85 32.54 -29.68
N VAL A 70 37.79 32.62 -28.73
CA VAL A 70 39.05 33.37 -28.88
C VAL A 70 39.97 32.71 -29.91
N GLU A 71 40.06 31.38 -29.91
CA GLU A 71 40.96 30.62 -30.78
C GLU A 71 40.42 30.42 -32.23
N THR A 72 39.10 30.51 -32.43
CA THR A 72 38.44 30.18 -33.71
C THR A 72 37.47 31.29 -34.12
N GLU A 73 37.71 31.98 -35.25
CA GLU A 73 36.74 32.95 -35.82
C GLU A 73 35.35 32.28 -36.05
N PRO A 74 34.23 32.98 -35.81
CA PRO A 74 33.07 32.36 -35.17
C PRO A 74 32.05 31.73 -36.13
N GLU A 75 31.73 30.45 -35.90
CA GLU A 75 30.34 29.98 -36.10
C GLU A 75 29.52 30.47 -34.91
N GLN A 76 28.38 31.14 -35.14
CA GLN A 76 27.50 31.71 -34.11
C GLN A 76 27.32 30.74 -32.93
N PRO A 77 27.97 30.96 -31.78
CA PRO A 77 27.96 29.98 -30.71
C PRO A 77 26.59 29.96 -30.04
N ASN A 78 26.06 28.76 -29.80
CA ASN A 78 24.85 28.58 -29.03
C ASN A 78 24.98 29.31 -27.67
N PRO A 79 23.91 29.98 -27.20
CA PRO A 79 23.93 30.67 -25.92
C PRO A 79 24.37 29.73 -24.79
N ILE A 80 25.07 30.27 -23.80
CA ILE A 80 25.46 29.56 -22.58
C ILE A 80 24.59 30.02 -21.41
N ARG A 81 24.07 29.07 -20.64
CA ARG A 81 23.37 29.33 -19.38
C ARG A 81 24.29 29.06 -18.22
N TYR A 82 24.39 30.01 -17.30
CA TYR A 82 25.24 29.89 -16.10
C TYR A 82 24.71 30.78 -14.99
N ARG A 83 25.13 30.47 -13.76
CA ARG A 83 24.84 31.29 -12.59
C ARG A 83 25.91 32.36 -12.42
N HIS A 84 25.48 33.61 -12.30
CA HIS A 84 26.31 34.77 -12.03
C HIS A 84 26.00 35.32 -10.64
N ARG A 85 27.04 35.65 -9.88
CA ARG A 85 26.93 36.21 -8.53
C ARG A 85 26.43 37.65 -8.58
N THR A 86 25.45 37.98 -7.75
CA THR A 86 24.93 39.35 -7.58
C THR A 86 25.73 40.12 -6.52
N ALA A 87 25.46 41.42 -6.35
CA ALA A 87 26.06 42.25 -5.30
C ALA A 87 25.75 41.75 -3.88
N THR A 88 24.62 41.06 -3.68
CA THR A 88 24.24 40.47 -2.40
C THR A 88 24.91 39.12 -2.13
N GLY A 89 25.60 38.56 -3.12
CA GLY A 89 26.21 37.22 -3.06
C GLY A 89 25.27 36.08 -3.45
N GLU A 90 24.04 36.39 -3.88
CA GLU A 90 23.10 35.41 -4.44
C GLU A 90 23.44 35.06 -5.90
N TRP A 91 22.79 34.03 -6.46
CA TRP A 91 23.03 33.55 -7.82
C TRP A 91 21.85 33.86 -8.73
N THR A 92 22.12 34.54 -9.83
CA THR A 92 21.15 34.83 -10.91
C THR A 92 21.51 34.01 -12.14
N TRP A 93 20.52 33.40 -12.80
CA TRP A 93 20.76 32.67 -14.04
C TRP A 93 20.82 33.63 -15.23
N LEU A 94 21.94 33.62 -15.94
CA LEU A 94 22.13 34.36 -17.17
C LEU A 94 22.23 33.43 -18.37
N GLU A 95 21.57 33.81 -19.46
CA GLU A 95 21.81 33.25 -20.79
C GLU A 95 22.62 34.25 -21.61
N SER A 96 23.87 33.91 -21.94
CA SER A 96 24.78 34.84 -22.62
C SER A 96 25.21 34.36 -24.00
N ARG A 97 25.36 35.32 -24.90
CA ARG A 97 25.94 35.16 -26.25
C ARG A 97 27.18 36.02 -26.36
N VAL A 98 28.23 35.45 -26.94
CA VAL A 98 29.51 36.13 -27.14
C VAL A 98 29.73 36.28 -28.64
N SER A 99 30.12 37.47 -29.07
CA SER A 99 30.49 37.79 -30.45
C SER A 99 31.84 38.51 -30.47
N SER A 100 32.74 38.13 -31.36
CA SER A 100 33.98 38.87 -31.58
C SER A 100 33.70 40.19 -32.30
N VAL A 101 34.44 41.24 -31.97
CA VAL A 101 34.34 42.55 -32.63
C VAL A 101 35.74 43.04 -33.01
N ASP A 102 35.93 43.33 -34.29
CA ASP A 102 37.19 43.85 -34.86
C ASP A 102 37.34 45.37 -34.67
N MET A 103 36.88 45.91 -33.53
CA MET A 103 37.03 47.33 -33.21
C MET A 103 37.85 47.48 -31.93
N THR A 104 38.87 48.33 -31.98
CA THR A 104 39.49 48.89 -30.77
C THR A 104 38.54 49.97 -30.24
N PRO A 105 37.88 49.77 -29.10
CA PRO A 105 36.94 50.77 -28.61
C PRO A 105 37.69 52.05 -28.23
N GLN A 106 37.26 53.19 -28.76
CA GLN A 106 37.69 54.52 -28.31
C GLN A 106 36.83 54.92 -27.11
N PHE A 107 37.15 54.39 -25.93
CA PHE A 107 36.61 54.91 -24.67
C PHE A 107 37.56 55.98 -24.11
N ASP A 108 36.99 57.08 -23.62
CA ASP A 108 37.67 58.28 -23.10
C ASP A 108 38.34 58.05 -21.72
N SER A 109 39.02 56.91 -21.52
CA SER A 109 39.70 56.59 -20.26
C SER A 109 41.21 56.72 -20.38
N ASP A 110 41.84 57.45 -19.45
CA ASP A 110 43.29 57.60 -19.22
C ASP A 110 44.04 56.29 -18.89
N LEU A 111 43.51 55.12 -19.29
CA LEU A 111 44.14 53.83 -19.13
C LEU A 111 44.99 53.54 -20.37
N GLU A 112 46.29 53.81 -20.26
CA GLU A 112 47.31 53.21 -21.15
C GLU A 112 47.30 51.69 -20.95
N THR A 113 46.41 51.00 -21.67
CA THR A 113 46.54 49.56 -21.91
C THR A 113 47.04 49.34 -23.32
N ASP A 114 48.23 48.75 -23.42
CA ASP A 114 48.84 48.18 -24.62
C ASP A 114 47.96 47.01 -25.15
N ALA A 115 46.76 47.31 -25.66
CA ALA A 115 45.78 46.31 -26.06
C ALA A 115 45.85 46.07 -27.56
N SER A 116 46.83 45.25 -27.97
CA SER A 116 46.87 44.64 -29.32
C SER A 116 46.02 43.36 -29.42
N GLY A 117 45.10 43.12 -28.48
CA GLY A 117 44.27 41.92 -28.38
C GLY A 117 42.83 42.12 -28.88
N GLY A 118 42.15 41.00 -29.20
CA GLY A 118 40.75 41.01 -29.66
C GLY A 118 39.76 41.37 -28.55
N HIS A 119 38.67 42.06 -28.91
CA HIS A 119 37.57 42.41 -27.99
C HIS A 119 36.32 41.58 -28.29
N TYR A 120 35.59 41.20 -27.25
CA TYR A 120 34.40 40.34 -27.36
C TYR A 120 33.20 41.00 -26.69
N VAL A 121 32.10 41.14 -27.44
CA VAL A 121 30.82 41.62 -26.92
C VAL A 121 30.02 40.45 -26.37
N VAL A 122 29.62 40.56 -25.11
CA VAL A 122 28.79 39.61 -24.38
C VAL A 122 27.43 40.26 -24.12
N SER A 123 26.37 39.70 -24.68
CA SER A 123 25.00 40.05 -24.31
C SER A 123 24.43 38.96 -23.42
N SER A 124 23.97 39.33 -22.22
CA SER A 124 23.47 38.42 -21.18
C SER A 124 22.04 38.78 -20.79
N ARG A 125 21.14 37.81 -20.87
CA ARG A 125 19.74 37.94 -20.43
C ARG A 125 19.51 37.22 -19.12
N ASP A 126 18.76 37.85 -18.20
CA ASP A 126 18.27 37.15 -17.01
C ASP A 126 17.17 36.14 -17.38
N ILE A 127 17.42 34.87 -17.08
CA ILE A 127 16.48 33.75 -17.29
C ILE A 127 16.03 33.12 -15.96
N SER A 128 16.28 33.76 -14.82
CA SER A 128 15.99 33.22 -13.49
C SER A 128 14.52 32.85 -13.33
N ALA A 129 13.60 33.74 -13.73
CA ALA A 129 12.16 33.46 -13.70
C ALA A 129 11.76 32.24 -14.55
N GLN A 130 12.41 32.06 -15.71
CA GLN A 130 12.16 30.92 -16.59
C GLN A 130 12.68 29.61 -15.97
N VAL A 131 13.87 29.63 -15.36
CA VAL A 131 14.45 28.45 -14.71
C VAL A 131 13.60 28.02 -13.51
N VAL A 132 13.15 28.98 -12.68
CA VAL A 132 12.27 28.69 -11.53
C VAL A 132 10.94 28.09 -11.99
N ALA A 133 10.28 28.69 -12.99
CA ALA A 133 9.02 28.15 -13.50
C ALA A 133 9.16 26.72 -14.07
N GLU A 134 10.28 26.43 -14.72
CA GLU A 134 10.56 25.10 -15.25
C GLU A 134 10.84 24.08 -14.13
N GLN A 135 11.59 24.47 -13.10
CA GLN A 135 11.84 23.64 -11.92
C GLN A 135 10.55 23.37 -11.14
N ASP A 136 9.70 24.38 -10.93
CA ASP A 136 8.41 24.22 -10.25
C ASP A 136 7.49 23.28 -11.03
N ARG A 137 7.45 23.40 -12.35
CA ARG A 137 6.69 22.52 -13.24
C ARG A 137 7.18 21.08 -13.16
N GLN A 138 8.49 20.88 -13.18
CA GLN A 138 9.11 19.57 -13.06
C GLN A 138 8.83 18.95 -11.68
N GLN A 139 8.98 19.71 -10.61
CA GLN A 139 8.73 19.23 -9.25
C GLN A 139 7.24 18.92 -9.02
N ALA A 140 6.33 19.72 -9.57
CA ALA A 140 4.90 19.42 -9.51
C ALA A 140 4.56 18.12 -10.25
N ARG A 141 5.17 17.89 -11.42
CA ARG A 141 5.01 16.66 -12.18
C ARG A 141 5.52 15.44 -11.41
N GLU A 142 6.74 15.49 -10.87
CA GLU A 142 7.33 14.41 -10.08
C GLU A 142 6.48 14.09 -8.84
N ARG A 143 5.95 15.12 -8.16
CA ARG A 143 5.03 14.95 -7.02
C ARG A 143 3.74 14.25 -7.41
N LEU A 144 3.14 14.63 -8.55
CA LEU A 144 1.92 13.98 -9.05
C LEU A 144 2.19 12.53 -9.42
N GLU A 145 3.29 12.25 -10.13
CA GLU A 145 3.71 10.88 -10.48
C GLU A 145 3.90 10.03 -9.22
N ALA A 146 4.61 10.54 -8.19
CA ALA A 146 4.81 9.83 -6.93
C ALA A 146 3.49 9.51 -6.18
N ILE A 147 2.55 10.46 -6.14
CA ILE A 147 1.23 10.24 -5.51
C ILE A 147 0.46 9.15 -6.24
N THR A 148 0.44 9.19 -7.58
CA THR A 148 -0.29 8.21 -8.38
C THR A 148 0.31 6.80 -8.32
N GLN A 149 1.63 6.68 -8.11
CA GLN A 149 2.33 5.40 -8.00
C GLN A 149 2.23 4.77 -6.61
N THR A 150 2.09 5.57 -5.55
CA THR A 150 2.01 5.07 -4.16
C THR A 150 0.58 4.67 -3.76
N THR A 151 -0.41 5.10 -4.54
CA THR A 151 -1.82 4.80 -4.24
C THR A 151 -2.16 3.40 -4.75
N GLY A 152 -2.59 2.50 -3.85
CA GLY A 152 -3.03 1.14 -4.22
C GLY A 152 -4.38 1.08 -4.95
N ASP A 153 -5.02 2.22 -5.18
CA ASP A 153 -6.19 2.34 -6.06
C ASP A 153 -5.73 2.56 -7.51
N VAL A 154 -6.47 2.00 -8.47
CA VAL A 154 -6.30 2.37 -9.88
C VAL A 154 -6.91 3.74 -10.12
N LEU A 155 -6.15 4.67 -10.66
CA LEU A 155 -6.61 5.97 -11.11
C LEU A 155 -6.62 5.96 -12.63
N TRP A 156 -7.73 6.40 -13.23
CA TRP A 156 -7.89 6.36 -14.68
C TRP A 156 -8.67 7.57 -15.20
N LEU A 157 -8.45 7.89 -16.47
CA LEU A 157 -9.08 8.98 -17.20
C LEU A 157 -9.33 8.54 -18.65
N PHE A 158 -10.57 8.63 -19.10
CA PHE A 158 -10.96 8.39 -20.49
C PHE A 158 -11.58 9.64 -21.11
N THR A 159 -11.69 9.65 -22.44
CA THR A 159 -12.60 10.54 -23.17
C THR A 159 -14.07 10.26 -22.81
N GLY A 160 -14.96 11.23 -23.04
CA GLY A 160 -16.39 11.13 -22.68
C GLY A 160 -17.17 10.00 -23.37
N ASP A 161 -16.67 9.55 -24.52
CA ASP A 161 -17.18 8.44 -25.35
C ASP A 161 -16.49 7.10 -25.08
N TRP A 162 -15.46 7.08 -24.22
CA TRP A 162 -14.63 5.91 -23.90
C TRP A 162 -13.76 5.39 -25.06
N GLU A 163 -13.60 6.15 -26.15
CA GLU A 163 -12.78 5.74 -27.31
C GLU A 163 -11.27 5.83 -27.06
N GLU A 164 -10.82 6.65 -26.10
CA GLU A 164 -9.40 6.85 -25.80
C GLU A 164 -9.14 6.84 -24.29
N LEU A 165 -8.10 6.09 -23.89
CA LEU A 165 -7.52 6.14 -22.55
C LEU A 165 -6.52 7.31 -22.48
N LEU A 166 -6.81 8.31 -21.66
CA LEU A 166 -5.96 9.50 -21.50
C LEU A 166 -4.91 9.33 -20.40
N PHE A 167 -5.21 8.51 -19.38
CA PHE A 167 -4.30 8.21 -18.28
C PHE A 167 -4.76 6.97 -17.52
N VAL A 168 -3.82 6.14 -17.09
CA VAL A 168 -4.00 5.13 -16.05
C VAL A 168 -2.71 4.97 -15.24
N ASN A 169 -2.80 4.74 -13.94
CA ASN A 169 -1.62 4.46 -13.11
C ASN A 169 -1.24 2.95 -13.12
N PRO A 170 0.01 2.59 -12.73
CA PRO A 170 0.50 1.20 -12.78
C PRO A 170 -0.31 0.17 -11.97
N ALA A 171 -1.05 0.61 -10.96
CA ALA A 171 -1.90 -0.28 -10.14
C ALA A 171 -2.95 -1.05 -10.97
N TYR A 172 -3.27 -0.59 -12.18
CA TYR A 172 -4.16 -1.30 -13.10
C TYR A 172 -3.69 -2.71 -13.42
N GLU A 173 -2.41 -2.90 -13.71
CA GLU A 173 -1.88 -4.21 -14.16
C GLU A 173 -2.00 -5.26 -13.07
N GLU A 174 -1.73 -4.86 -11.82
CA GLU A 174 -1.86 -5.73 -10.66
C GLU A 174 -3.32 -6.10 -10.36
N ILE A 175 -4.24 -5.13 -10.43
CA ILE A 175 -5.64 -5.34 -10.04
C ILE A 175 -6.43 -6.07 -11.13
N TYR A 176 -6.24 -5.72 -12.40
CA TYR A 176 -7.02 -6.28 -13.52
C TYR A 176 -6.32 -7.47 -14.21
N GLY A 177 -5.03 -7.70 -13.97
CA GLY A 177 -4.25 -8.75 -14.63
C GLY A 177 -3.95 -8.47 -16.11
N GLN A 178 -4.20 -7.25 -16.58
CA GLN A 178 -3.98 -6.84 -17.98
C GLN A 178 -2.94 -5.73 -18.07
N SER A 179 -2.07 -5.79 -19.08
CA SER A 179 -1.08 -4.73 -19.30
C SER A 179 -1.73 -3.41 -19.69
N ILE A 180 -1.17 -2.28 -19.25
CA ILE A 180 -1.61 -0.94 -19.65
C ILE A 180 -1.51 -0.77 -21.17
N ALA A 181 -0.45 -1.31 -21.80
CA ALA A 181 -0.27 -1.23 -23.25
C ALA A 181 -1.42 -1.88 -24.05
N ALA A 182 -2.04 -2.93 -23.50
CA ALA A 182 -3.22 -3.54 -24.11
C ALA A 182 -4.46 -2.63 -24.00
N LEU A 183 -4.64 -1.99 -22.84
CA LEU A 183 -5.72 -1.04 -22.61
C LEU A 183 -5.56 0.24 -23.44
N GLU A 184 -4.34 0.71 -23.66
CA GLU A 184 -4.06 1.84 -24.56
C GLU A 184 -4.37 1.50 -26.02
N ALA A 185 -4.11 0.26 -26.45
CA ALA A 185 -4.39 -0.21 -27.80
C ALA A 185 -5.90 -0.44 -28.05
N ASP A 186 -6.62 -0.91 -27.04
CA ASP A 186 -8.07 -1.09 -27.05
C ASP A 186 -8.67 -0.63 -25.72
N PRO A 187 -9.13 0.63 -25.62
CA PRO A 187 -9.75 1.19 -24.42
C PRO A 187 -10.99 0.45 -23.92
N SER A 188 -11.58 -0.44 -24.72
CA SER A 188 -12.71 -1.28 -24.32
C SER A 188 -12.29 -2.63 -23.72
N SER A 189 -11.02 -3.02 -23.82
CA SER A 189 -10.50 -4.33 -23.42
C SER A 189 -10.64 -4.61 -21.93
N PHE A 190 -10.70 -3.58 -21.08
CA PHE A 190 -10.90 -3.76 -19.63
C PHE A 190 -12.21 -4.49 -19.31
N ILE A 191 -13.23 -4.42 -20.18
CA ILE A 191 -14.49 -5.15 -20.00
C ILE A 191 -14.26 -6.66 -20.04
N ASP A 192 -13.24 -7.13 -20.74
CA ASP A 192 -12.92 -8.56 -20.82
C ASP A 192 -12.29 -9.08 -19.53
N ALA A 193 -11.59 -8.22 -18.78
CA ALA A 193 -11.10 -8.52 -17.44
C ALA A 193 -12.23 -8.60 -16.39
N ILE A 194 -13.45 -8.17 -16.72
CA ILE A 194 -14.61 -8.18 -15.81
C ILE A 194 -15.37 -9.50 -15.95
N HIS A 195 -15.80 -10.05 -14.80
CA HIS A 195 -16.62 -11.26 -14.76
C HIS A 195 -17.87 -11.13 -15.64
N PRO A 196 -18.22 -12.14 -16.46
CA PRO A 196 -19.32 -12.08 -17.43
C PRO A 196 -20.65 -11.54 -16.89
N ASP A 197 -21.07 -11.99 -15.70
CA ASP A 197 -22.32 -11.56 -15.05
C ASP A 197 -22.37 -10.06 -14.73
N ASP A 198 -21.21 -9.44 -14.45
CA ASP A 198 -21.14 -8.08 -13.93
C ASP A 198 -21.02 -7.05 -15.08
N ARG A 199 -20.66 -7.49 -16.30
CA ARG A 199 -20.45 -6.63 -17.48
C ARG A 199 -21.66 -5.78 -17.84
N ALA A 200 -22.88 -6.29 -17.62
CA ALA A 200 -24.11 -5.54 -17.91
C ALA A 200 -24.25 -4.29 -17.00
N ALA A 201 -23.95 -4.44 -15.71
CA ALA A 201 -23.99 -3.34 -14.74
C ALA A 201 -22.92 -2.28 -15.02
N VAL A 202 -21.73 -2.72 -15.45
CA VAL A 202 -20.64 -1.81 -15.83
C VAL A 202 -21.01 -0.99 -17.05
N ARG A 203 -21.56 -1.61 -18.11
CA ARG A 203 -22.02 -0.88 -19.30
C ARG A 203 -23.14 0.11 -19.00
N GLU A 204 -24.03 -0.20 -18.06
CA GLU A 204 -25.04 0.76 -17.59
C GLU A 204 -24.39 1.96 -16.90
N THR A 205 -23.39 1.71 -16.06
CA THR A 205 -22.62 2.75 -15.37
C THR A 205 -21.88 3.65 -16.36
N MET A 206 -21.22 3.08 -17.37
CA MET A 206 -20.57 3.84 -18.45
C MET A 206 -21.56 4.74 -19.19
N ARG A 207 -22.73 4.22 -19.57
CA ARG A 207 -23.79 5.01 -20.22
C ARG A 207 -24.25 6.17 -19.35
N ARG A 208 -24.43 5.97 -18.04
CA ARG A 208 -24.80 7.05 -17.11
C ARG A 208 -23.72 8.15 -17.05
N LEU A 209 -22.45 7.77 -16.99
CA LEU A 209 -21.33 8.71 -16.94
C LEU A 209 -21.24 9.55 -18.21
N SER A 210 -21.42 8.93 -19.39
CA SER A 210 -21.47 9.65 -20.68
C SER A 210 -22.66 10.61 -20.79
N THR A 211 -23.70 10.46 -19.97
CA THR A 211 -24.81 11.44 -19.87
C THR A 211 -24.60 12.53 -18.81
N GLY A 212 -23.40 12.63 -18.25
CA GLY A 212 -23.04 13.67 -17.28
C GLY A 212 -23.46 13.35 -15.84
N LYS A 213 -23.81 12.10 -15.52
CA LYS A 213 -24.24 11.68 -14.18
C LYS A 213 -23.13 10.88 -13.48
N PRO A 214 -22.62 11.33 -12.31
CA PRO A 214 -21.72 10.52 -11.49
C PRO A 214 -22.33 9.15 -11.17
N ALA A 215 -21.47 8.14 -11.15
CA ALA A 215 -21.89 6.77 -10.93
C ALA A 215 -20.77 5.94 -10.31
N GLY A 216 -21.15 4.79 -9.75
CA GLY A 216 -20.22 3.82 -9.20
C GLY A 216 -20.85 2.44 -9.22
N VAL A 217 -20.00 1.42 -9.20
CA VAL A 217 -20.38 0.01 -9.32
C VAL A 217 -19.33 -0.85 -8.64
N GLU A 218 -19.76 -1.99 -8.09
CA GLU A 218 -18.87 -3.03 -7.58
C GLU A 218 -18.96 -4.24 -8.51
N TYR A 219 -17.83 -4.83 -8.89
CA TYR A 219 -17.78 -5.98 -9.80
C TYR A 219 -16.52 -6.81 -9.59
N ARG A 220 -16.53 -8.02 -10.14
CA ARG A 220 -15.39 -8.95 -10.11
C ARG A 220 -14.47 -8.76 -11.31
N VAL A 221 -13.16 -8.87 -11.08
CA VAL A 221 -12.10 -8.71 -12.09
C VAL A 221 -11.03 -9.79 -11.97
N ASN A 222 -10.10 -9.79 -12.93
CA ASN A 222 -8.91 -10.64 -12.99
C ASN A 222 -9.24 -12.10 -13.41
N PRO A 223 -9.38 -12.35 -14.72
CA PRO A 223 -9.72 -13.67 -15.25
C PRO A 223 -8.63 -14.72 -14.99
N ASP A 224 -7.37 -14.31 -14.89
CA ASP A 224 -6.24 -15.21 -14.62
C ASP A 224 -6.28 -15.82 -13.20
N HIS A 225 -7.08 -15.22 -12.32
CA HIS A 225 -7.31 -15.65 -10.95
C HIS A 225 -8.79 -16.01 -10.69
N ASP A 226 -9.47 -16.60 -11.68
CA ASP A 226 -10.87 -17.04 -11.59
C ASP A 226 -11.84 -15.97 -11.07
N TYR A 227 -11.55 -14.70 -11.38
CA TYR A 227 -12.33 -13.55 -10.92
C TYR A 227 -12.46 -13.40 -9.39
N ASP A 228 -11.43 -13.79 -8.64
CA ASP A 228 -11.42 -13.73 -7.17
C ASP A 228 -11.43 -12.29 -6.59
N ARG A 229 -11.02 -11.31 -7.39
CA ARG A 229 -10.91 -9.91 -6.95
C ARG A 229 -12.21 -9.15 -7.12
N TRP A 230 -12.64 -8.49 -6.05
CA TRP A 230 -13.73 -7.53 -6.08
C TRP A 230 -13.19 -6.10 -6.08
N VAL A 231 -13.68 -5.30 -7.02
CA VAL A 231 -13.34 -3.87 -7.07
C VAL A 231 -14.57 -3.00 -6.86
N TRP A 232 -14.35 -1.83 -6.26
CA TRP A 232 -15.32 -0.75 -6.19
C TRP A 232 -14.84 0.42 -7.05
N VAL A 233 -15.68 0.80 -8.02
CA VAL A 233 -15.41 1.92 -8.91
C VAL A 233 -16.31 3.09 -8.58
N ARG A 234 -15.73 4.29 -8.55
CA ARG A 234 -16.46 5.55 -8.53
C ARG A 234 -15.86 6.50 -9.57
N ALA A 235 -16.72 7.11 -10.36
CA ALA A 235 -16.32 7.98 -11.45
C ALA A 235 -17.20 9.23 -11.56
N GLU A 236 -16.60 10.28 -12.09
CA GLU A 236 -17.21 11.59 -12.29
C GLU A 236 -16.93 12.09 -13.73
N PRO A 237 -17.96 12.58 -14.43
CA PRO A 237 -17.78 13.20 -15.75
C PRO A 237 -17.29 14.65 -15.61
N ILE A 238 -16.39 15.05 -16.50
CA ILE A 238 -15.89 16.43 -16.63
C ILE A 238 -16.57 17.05 -17.85
N LEU A 239 -17.28 18.15 -17.62
CA LEU A 239 -18.04 18.83 -18.66
C LEU A 239 -17.31 20.06 -19.18
N SER A 240 -17.40 20.29 -20.49
CA SER A 240 -17.06 21.57 -21.14
C SER A 240 -18.25 21.98 -21.99
N ASP A 241 -18.72 23.22 -21.85
CA ASP A 241 -19.87 23.76 -22.60
C ASP A 241 -21.16 22.89 -22.55
N GLY A 242 -21.33 22.14 -21.46
CA GLY A 242 -22.49 21.25 -21.25
C GLY A 242 -22.35 19.85 -21.86
N GLU A 243 -21.24 19.55 -22.53
CA GLU A 243 -20.92 18.23 -23.08
C GLU A 243 -19.88 17.51 -22.21
N VAL A 244 -19.98 16.18 -22.09
CA VAL A 244 -19.02 15.37 -21.35
C VAL A 244 -17.77 15.20 -22.20
N THR A 245 -16.65 15.79 -21.77
CA THR A 245 -15.37 15.73 -22.49
C THR A 245 -14.48 14.61 -21.99
N ARG A 246 -14.50 14.34 -20.69
CA ARG A 246 -13.68 13.32 -20.03
C ARG A 246 -14.43 12.66 -18.91
N ILE A 247 -14.03 11.45 -18.55
CA ILE A 247 -14.55 10.72 -17.39
C ILE A 247 -13.35 10.29 -16.56
N VAL A 248 -13.32 10.76 -15.31
CA VAL A 248 -12.27 10.43 -14.35
C VAL A 248 -12.83 9.53 -13.28
N GLY A 249 -12.04 8.56 -12.82
CA GLY A 249 -12.47 7.70 -11.73
C GLY A 249 -11.31 7.03 -11.02
N PHE A 250 -11.68 6.32 -9.97
CA PHE A 250 -10.79 5.40 -9.29
C PHE A 250 -11.45 4.03 -9.14
N THR A 251 -10.60 3.01 -9.06
CA THR A 251 -10.98 1.63 -8.77
C THR A 251 -10.21 1.20 -7.53
N ARG A 252 -10.94 0.82 -6.48
CA ARG A 252 -10.36 0.30 -5.24
C ARG A 252 -10.57 -1.20 -5.14
N ASP A 253 -9.54 -1.95 -4.80
CA ASP A 253 -9.69 -3.34 -4.39
C ASP A 253 -10.43 -3.41 -3.05
N ILE A 254 -11.56 -4.13 -3.04
CA ILE A 254 -12.40 -4.35 -1.86
C ILE A 254 -12.52 -5.84 -1.51
N THR A 255 -11.64 -6.68 -2.07
CA THR A 255 -11.65 -8.14 -1.90
C THR A 255 -11.58 -8.51 -0.43
N ASP A 256 -10.54 -8.04 0.27
CA ASP A 256 -10.39 -8.29 1.71
C ASP A 256 -11.55 -7.76 2.53
N ARG A 257 -12.07 -6.57 2.19
CA ARG A 257 -13.20 -5.96 2.88
C ARG A 257 -14.46 -6.82 2.73
N ARG A 258 -14.73 -7.32 1.53
CA ARG A 258 -15.87 -8.21 1.26
C ARG A 258 -15.69 -9.57 1.91
N ARG A 259 -14.48 -10.12 1.87
CA ARG A 259 -14.12 -11.35 2.59
C ARG A 259 -14.47 -11.19 4.06
N ARG A 260 -13.89 -10.22 4.77
CA ARG A 260 -14.18 -9.92 6.18
C ARG A 260 -15.67 -9.73 6.47
N LYS A 261 -16.39 -9.01 5.63
CA LYS A 261 -17.84 -8.82 5.80
C LYS A 261 -18.60 -10.15 5.70
N ARG A 262 -18.24 -11.04 4.77
CA ARG A 262 -18.84 -12.38 4.69
C ARG A 262 -18.49 -13.22 5.92
N GLN A 263 -17.24 -13.18 6.37
CA GLN A 263 -16.78 -13.88 7.57
C GLN A 263 -17.57 -13.45 8.82
N LEU A 264 -17.84 -12.14 8.98
CA LEU A 264 -18.68 -11.62 10.05
C LEU A 264 -20.15 -12.07 9.97
N VAL A 265 -20.72 -12.18 8.77
CA VAL A 265 -22.10 -12.67 8.58
C VAL A 265 -22.23 -14.16 8.94
N VAL A 266 -21.25 -14.96 8.53
CA VAL A 266 -21.17 -16.38 8.89
C VAL A 266 -21.09 -16.51 10.40
N MET A 267 -20.24 -15.69 11.04
CA MET A 267 -20.10 -15.65 12.48
C MET A 267 -21.43 -15.29 13.17
N ASP A 268 -22.11 -14.21 12.78
CA ASP A 268 -23.43 -13.86 13.35
C ASP A 268 -24.45 -15.01 13.24
N THR A 269 -24.42 -15.76 12.14
CA THR A 269 -25.32 -16.89 11.91
C THR A 269 -25.02 -18.06 12.85
N LEU A 270 -23.75 -18.46 12.96
CA LEU A 270 -23.29 -19.53 13.84
C LEU A 270 -23.62 -19.23 15.31
N LEU A 271 -23.39 -17.99 15.73
CA LEU A 271 -23.64 -17.56 17.10
C LEU A 271 -25.11 -17.60 17.46
N ARG A 272 -25.98 -17.07 16.60
CA ARG A 272 -27.44 -17.12 16.83
C ARG A 272 -27.92 -18.55 17.00
N HIS A 273 -27.32 -19.49 16.29
CA HIS A 273 -27.67 -20.90 16.36
C HIS A 273 -27.19 -21.53 17.67
N ASN A 274 -25.90 -21.41 18.03
CA ASN A 274 -25.35 -21.98 19.26
C ASN A 274 -26.02 -21.37 20.50
N LEU A 275 -26.11 -20.03 20.56
CA LEU A 275 -26.81 -19.33 21.66
C LEU A 275 -28.26 -19.78 21.79
N ARG A 276 -28.98 -19.99 20.68
CA ARG A 276 -30.38 -20.47 20.72
C ARG A 276 -30.45 -21.89 21.26
N ASN A 277 -29.57 -22.79 20.84
CA ASN A 277 -29.60 -24.19 21.24
C ASN A 277 -29.38 -24.34 22.74
N ASP A 278 -28.31 -23.74 23.28
CA ASP A 278 -27.98 -23.86 24.70
C ASP A 278 -29.04 -23.17 25.56
N MET A 279 -29.53 -22.00 25.14
CA MET A 279 -30.63 -21.31 25.81
C MET A 279 -31.93 -22.13 25.79
N CYS A 280 -32.22 -22.84 24.70
CA CYS A 280 -33.38 -23.73 24.65
C CYS A 280 -33.29 -24.87 25.65
N VAL A 281 -32.11 -25.46 25.86
CA VAL A 281 -31.89 -26.50 26.88
C VAL A 281 -32.01 -25.91 28.28
N ILE A 282 -31.33 -24.80 28.57
CA ILE A 282 -31.39 -24.13 29.89
C ILE A 282 -32.83 -23.77 30.24
N LEU A 283 -33.56 -23.13 29.32
CA LEU A 283 -34.96 -22.74 29.54
C LEU A 283 -35.85 -23.97 29.69
N GLY A 284 -35.62 -25.03 28.91
CA GLY A 284 -36.36 -26.29 29.02
C GLY A 284 -36.18 -26.96 30.38
N MET A 285 -34.94 -27.09 30.86
CA MET A 285 -34.63 -27.64 32.18
C MET A 285 -35.17 -26.77 33.31
N ALA A 286 -35.05 -25.44 33.21
CA ALA A 286 -35.59 -24.50 34.18
C ALA A 286 -37.13 -24.54 34.24
N GLU A 287 -37.80 -24.75 33.10
CA GLU A 287 -39.25 -24.94 33.05
C GLU A 287 -39.68 -26.24 33.73
N GLN A 288 -38.92 -27.35 33.56
CA GLN A 288 -39.18 -28.60 34.28
C GLN A 288 -39.04 -28.43 35.80
N LEU A 289 -38.00 -27.73 36.25
CA LEU A 289 -37.80 -27.40 37.67
C LEU A 289 -38.94 -26.52 38.22
N THR A 290 -39.41 -25.56 37.42
CA THR A 290 -40.53 -24.67 37.81
C THR A 290 -41.84 -25.47 37.92
N ARG A 291 -42.18 -26.30 36.94
CA ARG A 291 -43.39 -27.14 36.97
C ARG A 291 -43.44 -28.06 38.18
N ALA A 292 -42.30 -28.57 38.63
CA ALA A 292 -42.20 -29.45 39.78
C ALA A 292 -42.35 -28.73 41.14
N THR A 293 -42.22 -27.40 41.16
CA THR A 293 -42.30 -26.57 42.39
C THR A 293 -43.59 -25.77 42.49
N THR A 294 -44.29 -25.53 41.37
CA THR A 294 -45.65 -24.96 41.39
C THR A 294 -46.66 -25.99 41.90
N ASP A 295 -47.23 -25.70 43.07
CA ASP A 295 -48.38 -26.35 43.72
C ASP A 295 -49.69 -26.17 42.91
N ASP A 296 -49.67 -26.49 41.61
CA ASP A 296 -50.87 -26.43 40.80
C ASP A 296 -51.73 -27.67 41.12
N ALA A 297 -52.81 -27.45 41.86
CA ALA A 297 -53.66 -28.45 42.49
C ALA A 297 -54.42 -29.39 41.53
N ASP A 298 -54.09 -29.38 40.24
CA ASP A 298 -54.83 -30.11 39.18
C ASP A 298 -53.95 -30.88 38.18
N ALA A 299 -52.71 -31.25 38.51
CA ALA A 299 -51.91 -32.06 37.58
C ALA A 299 -51.18 -33.23 38.23
N SER A 300 -51.32 -34.37 37.58
CA SER A 300 -50.74 -35.69 37.83
C SER A 300 -49.21 -35.74 37.65
N VAL A 301 -48.51 -34.65 37.97
CA VAL A 301 -47.05 -34.51 37.77
C VAL A 301 -46.36 -34.88 39.09
N PRO A 302 -45.51 -35.92 39.12
CA PRO A 302 -44.78 -36.29 40.32
C PRO A 302 -43.83 -35.17 40.75
N THR A 303 -43.73 -34.93 42.07
CA THR A 303 -42.63 -34.16 42.65
C THR A 303 -41.32 -34.79 42.19
N LEU A 304 -40.42 -33.99 41.63
CA LEU A 304 -39.11 -34.48 41.18
C LEU A 304 -38.29 -34.98 42.38
N GLU A 305 -37.57 -36.08 42.19
CA GLU A 305 -36.61 -36.54 43.19
C GLU A 305 -35.44 -35.56 43.29
N PRO A 306 -34.81 -35.40 44.48
CA PRO A 306 -33.68 -34.49 44.67
C PRO A 306 -32.53 -34.74 43.69
N GLU A 307 -32.29 -36.01 43.30
CA GLU A 307 -31.28 -36.38 42.32
C GLU A 307 -31.59 -35.81 40.93
N THR A 308 -32.85 -35.85 40.48
CA THR A 308 -33.28 -35.25 39.21
C THR A 308 -33.18 -33.74 39.22
N VAL A 309 -33.47 -33.10 40.36
CA VAL A 309 -33.30 -31.65 40.54
C VAL A 309 -31.82 -31.26 40.42
N SER A 310 -30.92 -32.02 41.05
CA SER A 310 -29.47 -31.82 40.90
C SER A 310 -29.06 -31.97 39.44
N GLN A 311 -29.46 -33.05 38.78
CA GLN A 311 -29.12 -33.30 37.38
C GLN A 311 -29.56 -32.16 36.44
N TYR A 312 -30.78 -31.65 36.59
CA TYR A 312 -31.24 -30.51 35.78
C TYR A 312 -30.47 -29.22 36.09
N THR A 313 -30.12 -29.01 37.37
CA THR A 313 -29.30 -27.86 37.77
C THR A 313 -27.90 -27.95 37.19
N ASP A 314 -27.30 -29.14 37.21
CA ASP A 314 -25.97 -29.40 36.67
C ASP A 314 -25.96 -29.15 35.15
N VAL A 315 -26.96 -29.63 34.40
CA VAL A 315 -27.10 -29.36 32.95
C VAL A 315 -27.28 -27.85 32.67
N ILE A 316 -28.05 -27.14 33.49
CA ILE A 316 -28.22 -25.68 33.35
C ILE A 316 -26.89 -24.96 33.57
N CYS A 317 -26.14 -25.33 34.61
CA CYS A 317 -24.84 -24.74 34.91
C CYS A 317 -23.84 -25.02 33.78
N GLU A 318 -23.76 -26.27 33.32
CA GLU A 318 -22.87 -26.69 32.23
C GLU A 318 -23.13 -25.90 30.95
N HIS A 319 -24.39 -25.82 30.50
CA HIS A 319 -24.72 -25.06 29.29
C HIS A 319 -24.57 -23.54 29.51
N GLY A 320 -24.75 -23.06 30.75
CA GLY A 320 -24.48 -21.65 31.11
C GLY A 320 -22.99 -21.29 30.99
N GLU A 321 -22.11 -22.19 31.41
CA GLU A 321 -20.65 -22.04 31.28
C GLU A 321 -20.23 -22.10 29.81
N GLN A 322 -20.73 -23.06 29.03
CA GLN A 322 -20.49 -23.17 27.58
C GLN A 322 -20.92 -21.91 26.81
N LEU A 323 -22.05 -21.30 27.19
CA LEU A 323 -22.52 -20.03 26.61
C LEU A 323 -21.56 -18.87 26.88
N LEU A 324 -21.04 -18.77 28.11
CA LEU A 324 -20.09 -17.72 28.48
C LEU A 324 -18.75 -17.90 27.74
N GLU A 325 -18.27 -19.13 27.62
CA GLU A 325 -17.07 -19.46 26.88
C GLU A 325 -17.25 -19.13 25.38
N SER A 326 -18.36 -19.57 24.79
CA SER A 326 -18.71 -19.26 23.39
C SER A 326 -18.78 -17.76 23.13
N ALA A 327 -19.36 -16.97 24.06
CA ALA A 327 -19.41 -15.51 23.94
C ALA A 327 -18.01 -14.86 24.05
N SER A 328 -17.09 -15.45 24.82
CA SER A 328 -15.69 -15.02 24.90
C SER A 328 -14.96 -15.27 23.58
N LYS A 329 -15.01 -16.52 23.07
CA LYS A 329 -14.42 -16.92 21.79
C LYS A 329 -14.99 -16.10 20.63
N GLN A 330 -16.29 -15.81 20.66
CA GLN A 330 -16.94 -14.91 19.71
C GLN A 330 -16.26 -13.53 19.67
N ARG A 331 -16.08 -12.90 20.83
CA ARG A 331 -15.54 -11.53 20.91
C ARG A 331 -14.14 -11.50 20.30
N GLN A 332 -13.34 -12.51 20.61
CA GLN A 332 -12.00 -12.65 20.05
C GLN A 332 -12.01 -12.75 18.52
N ILE A 333 -12.89 -13.57 17.93
CA ILE A 333 -12.98 -13.68 16.46
C ILE A 333 -13.54 -12.39 15.83
N ILE A 334 -14.51 -11.74 16.45
CA ILE A 334 -15.03 -10.45 15.94
C ILE A 334 -13.92 -9.39 15.95
N ASP A 335 -13.16 -9.30 17.03
CA ASP A 335 -12.06 -8.36 17.15
C ASP A 335 -10.98 -8.62 16.09
N LEU A 336 -10.65 -9.90 15.85
CA LEU A 336 -9.74 -10.36 14.80
C LEU A 336 -10.22 -9.94 13.39
N LEU A 337 -11.50 -10.19 13.07
CA LEU A 337 -12.08 -9.91 11.76
C LEU A 337 -12.30 -8.39 11.52
N ALA A 338 -12.53 -7.62 12.58
CA ALA A 338 -12.81 -6.19 12.49
C ALA A 338 -11.55 -5.33 12.27
N HIS A 339 -10.41 -5.70 12.85
CA HIS A 339 -9.26 -4.80 12.98
C HIS A 339 -8.13 -4.98 11.94
N ALA A 340 -8.27 -5.86 10.95
CA ALA A 340 -7.27 -6.08 9.89
C ALA A 340 -5.84 -6.27 10.46
N PRO A 341 -5.55 -7.41 11.10
CA PRO A 341 -4.30 -7.63 11.83
C PRO A 341 -3.08 -7.44 10.92
N VAL A 342 -2.07 -6.76 11.45
CA VAL A 342 -0.80 -6.54 10.75
C VAL A 342 0.00 -7.84 10.81
N ARG A 343 0.39 -8.34 9.63
CA ARG A 343 1.27 -9.50 9.51
C ARG A 343 2.71 -9.07 9.76
N SER A 344 3.44 -9.85 10.52
CA SER A 344 4.85 -9.60 10.78
C SER A 344 5.63 -10.91 10.80
N ALA A 345 6.94 -10.81 10.61
CA ALA A 345 7.83 -11.95 10.79
C ALA A 345 7.93 -12.24 12.30
N ALA A 346 7.58 -13.46 12.70
CA ALA A 346 7.67 -13.93 14.07
C ALA A 346 8.31 -15.31 14.15
N ASP A 347 9.00 -15.59 15.25
CA ASP A 347 9.55 -16.91 15.53
C ASP A 347 8.46 -17.82 16.11
N THR A 348 8.02 -18.80 15.31
CA THR A 348 6.93 -19.70 15.69
C THR A 348 7.34 -20.62 16.84
N VAL A 349 8.62 -20.93 16.99
CA VAL A 349 9.14 -21.75 18.11
C VAL A 349 8.86 -21.05 19.44
N SER A 350 9.11 -19.75 19.51
CA SER A 350 8.84 -18.96 20.71
C SER A 350 7.34 -18.92 21.02
N ILE A 351 6.50 -18.71 19.99
CA ILE A 351 5.04 -18.63 20.13
C ILE A 351 4.44 -19.96 20.62
N VAL A 352 4.88 -21.07 20.04
CA VAL A 352 4.41 -22.42 20.39
C VAL A 352 4.89 -22.81 21.78
N SER A 353 6.15 -22.55 22.12
CA SER A 353 6.70 -22.81 23.45
C SER A 353 5.92 -22.08 24.55
N ASP A 354 5.62 -20.80 24.29
CA ASP A 354 4.79 -19.95 25.14
C ASP A 354 3.36 -20.49 25.34
N ALA A 355 2.76 -21.06 24.29
CA ALA A 355 1.43 -21.67 24.36
C ALA A 355 1.46 -22.97 25.19
N ILE A 356 2.47 -23.82 24.97
CA ILE A 356 2.67 -25.07 25.71
C ILE A 356 2.88 -24.80 27.21
N GLU A 357 3.67 -23.78 27.57
CA GLU A 357 3.90 -23.42 28.98
C GLU A 357 2.58 -22.98 29.66
N GLN A 358 1.74 -22.23 28.96
CA GLN A 358 0.42 -21.85 29.46
C GLN A 358 -0.51 -23.05 29.62
N THR A 359 -0.54 -23.97 28.65
CA THR A 359 -1.36 -25.18 28.76
C THR A 359 -0.90 -26.06 29.92
N ARG A 360 0.40 -26.28 30.09
CA ARG A 360 0.96 -27.05 31.23
C ARG A 360 0.67 -26.44 32.59
N ALA A 361 0.43 -25.13 32.66
CA ALA A 361 0.09 -24.45 33.91
C ALA A 361 -1.38 -24.65 34.31
N SER A 362 -2.27 -24.83 33.33
CA SER A 362 -3.72 -24.93 33.54
C SER A 362 -4.22 -26.38 33.54
N TYR A 363 -3.54 -27.29 32.85
CA TYR A 363 -3.99 -28.66 32.64
C TYR A 363 -2.91 -29.70 32.98
N THR A 364 -3.35 -30.91 33.30
CA THR A 364 -2.46 -32.09 33.48
C THR A 364 -2.43 -32.86 32.17
N ALA A 365 -1.28 -32.87 31.49
CA ALA A 365 -1.10 -33.53 30.19
C ALA A 365 0.38 -33.84 29.92
N SER A 366 0.65 -34.92 29.18
CA SER A 366 1.96 -35.23 28.61
C SER A 366 2.09 -34.56 27.23
N ILE A 367 2.89 -33.49 27.15
CA ILE A 367 3.14 -32.76 25.89
C ILE A 367 4.57 -33.01 25.43
N GLU A 368 4.73 -33.81 24.37
CA GLU A 368 6.00 -34.04 23.68
C GLU A 368 6.23 -32.98 22.59
N THR A 369 7.48 -32.57 22.40
CA THR A 369 7.82 -31.44 21.53
C THR A 369 8.99 -31.75 20.62
N GLU A 370 8.81 -31.55 19.31
CA GLU A 370 9.84 -31.64 18.28
C GLU A 370 10.01 -30.26 17.62
N LEU A 371 10.77 -29.38 18.28
CA LEU A 371 10.96 -27.99 17.86
C LEU A 371 12.40 -27.72 17.40
N PRO A 372 12.61 -27.02 16.26
CA PRO A 372 13.93 -26.55 15.84
C PRO A 372 14.39 -25.38 16.71
N GLU A 373 15.64 -24.92 16.55
CA GLU A 373 16.15 -23.75 17.31
C GLU A 373 15.37 -22.46 17.03
N SER A 374 14.91 -22.26 15.80
CA SER A 374 14.11 -21.12 15.38
C SER A 374 13.39 -21.42 14.06
N ALA A 375 12.18 -20.91 13.90
CA ALA A 375 11.42 -20.99 12.65
C ALA A 375 10.66 -19.67 12.41
N LEU A 376 11.19 -18.84 11.52
CA LEU A 376 10.57 -17.55 11.20
C LEU A 376 9.45 -17.71 10.16
N ALA A 377 8.23 -17.31 10.53
CA ALA A 377 7.08 -17.27 9.65
C ALA A 377 6.43 -15.89 9.63
N ILE A 378 5.74 -15.56 8.54
CA ILE A 378 4.87 -14.40 8.44
C ILE A 378 3.51 -14.79 9.03
N THR A 379 3.14 -14.16 10.13
CA THR A 379 1.90 -14.48 10.86
C THR A 379 1.32 -13.22 11.53
N ILE A 380 0.10 -13.33 12.02
CA ILE A 380 -0.52 -12.35 12.91
C ILE A 380 -0.21 -12.64 14.39
N THR A 381 -0.40 -11.64 15.25
CA THR A 381 -0.12 -11.72 16.71
C THR A 381 -0.96 -12.80 17.41
N GLU A 382 -2.14 -13.10 16.87
CA GLU A 382 -3.11 -14.03 17.43
C GLU A 382 -2.76 -15.51 17.22
N LEU A 383 -1.63 -15.83 16.55
CA LEU A 383 -1.15 -17.21 16.38
C LEU A 383 -1.08 -17.98 17.70
N LYS A 384 -0.61 -17.33 18.77
CA LYS A 384 -0.55 -17.95 20.11
C LYS A 384 -1.92 -18.47 20.57
N ALA A 385 -2.98 -17.72 20.29
CA ALA A 385 -4.32 -18.14 20.67
C ALA A 385 -4.79 -19.34 19.85
N ALA A 386 -4.53 -19.39 18.55
CA ALA A 386 -4.85 -20.55 17.73
C ALA A 386 -4.13 -21.82 18.21
N ILE A 387 -2.82 -21.74 18.51
CA ILE A 387 -2.07 -22.87 19.05
C ILE A 387 -2.65 -23.31 20.39
N ARG A 388 -2.99 -22.36 21.27
CA ARG A 388 -3.57 -22.69 22.57
C ARG A 388 -4.92 -23.39 22.43
N GLU A 389 -5.81 -22.95 21.53
CA GLU A 389 -7.09 -23.65 21.29
C GLU A 389 -6.87 -25.10 20.83
N LEU A 390 -5.88 -25.36 19.98
CA LEU A 390 -5.56 -26.74 19.56
C LEU A 390 -5.08 -27.60 20.74
N LEU A 391 -4.24 -27.03 21.61
CA LEU A 391 -3.74 -27.71 22.80
C LEU A 391 -4.85 -27.93 23.85
N GLU A 392 -5.72 -26.94 24.07
CA GLU A 392 -6.86 -27.06 24.99
C GLU A 392 -7.83 -28.14 24.49
N ASN A 393 -8.17 -28.14 23.20
CA ASN A 393 -9.02 -29.19 22.62
C ASN A 393 -8.38 -30.58 22.76
N ALA A 394 -7.08 -30.70 22.54
CA ALA A 394 -6.35 -31.97 22.66
C ALA A 394 -6.36 -32.52 24.10
N VAL A 395 -6.44 -31.65 25.10
CA VAL A 395 -6.40 -32.05 26.51
C VAL A 395 -7.79 -32.25 27.10
N GLU A 396 -8.76 -31.39 26.75
CA GLU A 396 -10.12 -31.45 27.30
C GLU A 396 -10.98 -32.57 26.70
N HIS A 397 -10.72 -32.95 25.44
CA HIS A 397 -11.47 -34.00 24.75
C HIS A 397 -10.80 -35.38 24.80
N ALA A 398 -9.67 -35.50 25.48
CA ALA A 398 -8.98 -36.76 25.62
C ALA A 398 -9.83 -37.76 26.43
N PRO A 399 -9.82 -39.05 26.05
CA PRO A 399 -10.55 -40.08 26.78
C PRO A 399 -9.87 -40.49 28.10
N SER A 400 -8.62 -40.08 28.30
CA SER A 400 -7.72 -40.45 29.41
C SER A 400 -7.57 -39.29 30.40
N ASP A 401 -7.35 -39.60 31.68
CA ASP A 401 -6.97 -38.62 32.71
C ASP A 401 -5.51 -38.12 32.56
N ASP A 402 -4.72 -38.74 31.67
CA ASP A 402 -3.37 -38.33 31.28
C ASP A 402 -3.28 -38.24 29.74
N PRO A 403 -3.68 -37.10 29.14
CA PRO A 403 -3.67 -36.90 27.70
C PRO A 403 -2.26 -36.86 27.11
N GLU A 404 -2.09 -37.45 25.92
CA GLU A 404 -0.85 -37.41 25.16
C GLU A 404 -0.97 -36.48 23.95
N VAL A 405 -0.15 -35.42 23.92
CA VAL A 405 -0.13 -34.44 22.83
C VAL A 405 1.28 -34.31 22.28
N THR A 406 1.44 -34.41 20.96
CA THR A 406 2.71 -34.15 20.27
C THR A 406 2.63 -32.84 19.51
N VAL A 407 3.63 -31.97 19.68
CA VAL A 407 3.74 -30.71 18.93
C VAL A 407 5.06 -30.68 18.17
N ALA A 408 4.99 -30.55 16.84
CA ALA A 408 6.15 -30.48 15.98
C ALA A 408 6.16 -29.19 15.17
N ILE A 409 7.35 -28.66 14.90
CA ILE A 409 7.55 -27.58 13.93
C ILE A 409 8.57 -28.03 12.89
N GLU A 410 8.15 -28.08 11.64
CA GLU A 410 9.01 -28.47 10.53
C GLU A 410 9.05 -27.37 9.46
N PRO A 411 10.24 -26.86 9.07
CA PRO A 411 10.35 -26.08 7.85
C PRO A 411 10.08 -27.01 6.66
N THR A 412 8.91 -26.89 6.06
CA THR A 412 8.48 -27.69 4.91
C THR A 412 8.87 -26.95 3.63
N GLY A 413 9.91 -27.44 2.95
CA GLY A 413 10.44 -26.80 1.75
C GLY A 413 11.13 -25.46 2.00
N ASP A 414 11.32 -24.67 0.94
CA ASP A 414 12.00 -23.38 1.04
C ASP A 414 11.10 -22.24 1.55
N ASP A 415 9.77 -22.38 1.37
CA ASP A 415 8.83 -21.25 1.47
C ASP A 415 7.82 -21.32 2.62
N THR A 416 7.74 -22.43 3.37
CA THR A 416 6.72 -22.60 4.42
C THR A 416 7.26 -23.16 5.74
N VAL A 417 6.57 -22.85 6.84
CA VAL A 417 6.76 -23.44 8.17
C VAL A 417 5.49 -24.19 8.53
N ALA A 418 5.60 -25.48 8.83
CA ALA A 418 4.51 -26.32 9.30
C ALA A 418 4.55 -26.43 10.83
N ILE A 419 3.41 -26.24 11.47
CA ILE A 419 3.21 -26.46 12.91
C ILE A 419 2.16 -27.56 13.05
N THR A 420 2.55 -28.71 13.58
CA THR A 420 1.68 -29.88 13.72
C THR A 420 1.33 -30.07 15.18
N VAL A 421 0.04 -30.23 15.47
CA VAL A 421 -0.49 -30.65 16.77
C VAL A 421 -1.21 -31.97 16.58
N GLN A 422 -0.80 -32.97 17.36
CA GLN A 422 -1.35 -34.31 17.30
C GLN A 422 -1.82 -34.75 18.69
N ASP A 423 -3.01 -35.32 18.75
CA ASP A 423 -3.67 -35.76 19.98
C ASP A 423 -4.01 -37.26 19.96
N ASP A 424 -4.46 -37.78 21.09
CA ASP A 424 -5.02 -39.12 21.29
C ASP A 424 -6.56 -39.11 21.39
N CYS A 425 -7.20 -38.02 20.96
CA CYS A 425 -8.64 -37.83 21.06
C CYS A 425 -9.42 -38.69 20.04
N PRO A 426 -10.72 -38.95 20.30
CA PRO A 426 -11.59 -39.55 19.30
C PRO A 426 -11.60 -38.74 17.98
N PRO A 427 -11.91 -39.38 16.84
CA PRO A 427 -11.92 -38.68 15.56
C PRO A 427 -12.88 -37.49 15.55
N ILE A 428 -12.35 -36.31 15.21
CA ILE A 428 -13.17 -35.10 15.06
C ILE A 428 -14.21 -35.34 13.95
N PRO A 429 -15.51 -35.05 14.21
CA PRO A 429 -16.57 -35.19 13.21
C PRO A 429 -16.27 -34.42 11.92
N GLU A 430 -16.69 -34.96 10.77
CA GLU A 430 -16.37 -34.39 9.46
C GLU A 430 -16.85 -32.95 9.28
N LEU A 431 -18.00 -32.64 9.87
CA LEU A 431 -18.57 -31.30 9.84
C LEU A 431 -17.73 -30.26 10.59
N GLU A 432 -16.97 -30.67 11.61
CA GLU A 432 -16.16 -29.75 12.42
C GLU A 432 -14.81 -29.45 11.79
N PHE A 433 -14.14 -30.46 11.18
CA PHE A 433 -12.84 -30.22 10.56
C PHE A 433 -12.94 -29.60 9.15
N ARG A 434 -14.06 -29.75 8.42
CA ARG A 434 -14.29 -29.07 7.13
C ARG A 434 -14.19 -27.54 7.22
N VAL A 435 -14.38 -26.99 8.42
CA VAL A 435 -14.14 -25.56 8.71
C VAL A 435 -12.66 -25.21 8.53
N LEU A 436 -11.75 -26.04 9.06
CA LEU A 436 -10.31 -25.81 9.03
C LEU A 436 -9.76 -25.81 7.60
N THR A 437 -10.27 -26.71 6.75
CA THR A 437 -9.82 -26.86 5.35
C THR A 437 -10.44 -25.82 4.40
N GLY A 438 -11.39 -25.01 4.88
CA GLY A 438 -12.08 -24.00 4.08
C GLY A 438 -13.20 -24.54 3.18
N GLU A 439 -13.52 -25.84 3.27
CA GLU A 439 -14.54 -26.52 2.45
C GLU A 439 -15.92 -26.48 3.11
N TRP A 440 -16.49 -25.29 3.35
CA TRP A 440 -17.81 -25.14 4.00
C TRP A 440 -18.81 -24.37 3.12
N GLU A 441 -20.09 -24.78 3.11
CA GLU A 441 -21.17 -24.15 2.35
C GLU A 441 -22.25 -23.57 3.29
N MET A 442 -22.66 -22.32 3.05
CA MET A 442 -23.61 -21.57 3.91
C MET A 442 -25.00 -22.23 4.12
N THR A 443 -25.34 -23.26 3.35
CA THR A 443 -26.67 -23.89 3.37
C THR A 443 -26.83 -25.00 4.41
N ASP A 444 -25.72 -25.48 4.98
CA ASP A 444 -25.78 -26.58 5.95
C ASP A 444 -26.07 -26.04 7.36
N VAL A 445 -27.04 -26.65 8.04
CA VAL A 445 -27.34 -26.35 9.44
C VAL A 445 -26.17 -26.87 10.29
N TYR A 446 -25.18 -26.01 10.54
CA TYR A 446 -24.01 -26.35 11.33
C TYR A 446 -24.35 -26.38 12.83
N HIS A 447 -24.49 -27.59 13.38
CA HIS A 447 -24.37 -27.85 14.82
C HIS A 447 -22.90 -28.08 15.16
N THR A 448 -22.06 -27.03 15.05
CA THR A 448 -20.65 -27.14 15.44
C THR A 448 -20.47 -26.47 16.79
N SER A 449 -20.06 -27.27 17.77
CA SER A 449 -19.72 -26.83 19.13
C SER A 449 -18.44 -25.96 19.15
N GLY A 450 -17.58 -26.10 18.15
CA GLY A 450 -16.23 -25.54 18.16
C GLY A 450 -16.06 -24.17 17.49
N LEU A 451 -16.36 -23.07 18.19
CA LEU A 451 -15.84 -21.75 17.80
C LEU A 451 -14.29 -21.69 17.86
N GLY A 452 -13.65 -22.58 18.61
CA GLY A 452 -12.19 -22.69 18.70
C GLY A 452 -11.54 -23.02 17.36
N LEU A 453 -12.04 -24.03 16.62
CA LEU A 453 -11.50 -24.38 15.30
C LEU A 453 -11.70 -23.26 14.27
N TRP A 454 -12.79 -22.47 14.39
CA TRP A 454 -12.96 -21.26 13.59
C TRP A 454 -11.89 -20.21 13.90
N LEU A 455 -11.53 -20.01 15.17
CA LEU A 455 -10.43 -19.12 15.53
C LEU A 455 -9.12 -19.57 14.87
N VAL A 456 -8.82 -20.87 14.92
CA VAL A 456 -7.64 -21.45 14.27
C VAL A 456 -7.64 -21.17 12.77
N TYR A 457 -8.74 -21.48 12.08
CA TYR A 457 -8.89 -21.22 10.65
C TYR A 457 -8.67 -19.74 10.31
N TRP A 458 -9.32 -18.81 11.01
CA TRP A 458 -9.19 -17.38 10.73
C TRP A 458 -7.76 -16.86 10.96
N VAL A 459 -7.11 -17.31 12.02
CA VAL A 459 -5.75 -16.88 12.34
C VAL A 459 -4.77 -17.33 11.26
N VAL A 460 -4.90 -18.57 10.77
CA VAL A 460 -4.06 -19.11 9.70
C VAL A 460 -4.37 -18.45 8.36
N ASP A 461 -5.64 -18.31 8.01
CA ASP A 461 -6.09 -17.66 6.78
C ASP A 461 -5.64 -16.19 6.71
N LEU A 462 -5.80 -15.43 7.80
CA LEU A 462 -5.31 -14.06 7.92
C LEU A 462 -3.78 -13.97 7.98
N SER A 463 -3.09 -15.10 8.12
CA SER A 463 -1.64 -15.22 7.99
C SER A 463 -1.20 -15.65 6.58
N ASN A 464 -2.12 -15.84 5.63
CA ASN A 464 -1.88 -16.42 4.28
C ASN A 464 -1.34 -17.85 4.37
N GLY A 465 -1.70 -18.54 5.44
CA GLY A 465 -1.47 -19.96 5.59
C GLY A 465 -2.66 -20.79 5.14
N TRP A 466 -2.53 -22.10 5.29
CA TRP A 466 -3.64 -23.05 5.19
C TRP A 466 -3.51 -24.12 6.28
N VAL A 467 -4.61 -24.81 6.54
CA VAL A 467 -4.65 -25.91 7.52
C VAL A 467 -4.88 -27.21 6.78
N ASP A 468 -4.12 -28.23 7.15
CA ASP A 468 -4.38 -29.61 6.75
C ASP A 468 -4.82 -30.42 7.97
N PHE A 469 -5.62 -31.45 7.70
CA PHE A 469 -6.17 -32.34 8.71
C PHE A 469 -6.02 -33.78 8.25
N SER A 470 -5.29 -34.57 9.03
CA SER A 470 -5.19 -36.00 8.82
C SER A 470 -5.63 -36.78 10.06
N ARG A 471 -6.17 -37.97 9.80
CA ARG A 471 -6.44 -38.96 10.83
C ARG A 471 -5.34 -40.01 10.76
N SER A 472 -4.72 -40.31 11.88
CA SER A 472 -3.76 -41.42 11.91
C SER A 472 -4.51 -42.76 11.84
N GLU A 473 -3.98 -43.72 11.08
CA GLU A 473 -4.48 -45.10 11.04
C GLU A 473 -4.08 -45.90 12.29
N ASP A 474 -3.08 -45.42 13.04
CA ASP A 474 -2.65 -46.02 14.30
C ASP A 474 -3.65 -45.71 15.41
N ALA A 475 -4.16 -46.75 16.08
CA ALA A 475 -5.17 -46.64 17.14
C ALA A 475 -4.73 -45.85 18.39
N ASN A 476 -3.44 -45.48 18.48
CA ASN A 476 -2.84 -44.69 19.55
C ASN A 476 -2.61 -43.21 19.15
N ARG A 477 -2.98 -42.80 17.94
CA ARG A 477 -2.84 -41.42 17.44
C ARG A 477 -4.18 -41.02 16.83
N GLY A 478 -4.83 -40.04 17.45
CA GLY A 478 -6.17 -39.57 17.11
C GLY A 478 -6.13 -38.61 15.92
N ASN A 479 -6.18 -37.32 16.22
CA ASN A 479 -6.26 -36.26 15.23
C ASN A 479 -4.90 -35.60 15.02
N GLU A 480 -4.60 -35.22 13.77
CA GLU A 480 -3.39 -34.48 13.42
C GLU A 480 -3.77 -33.24 12.61
N ILE A 481 -3.54 -32.07 13.20
CA ILE A 481 -3.83 -30.76 12.61
C ILE A 481 -2.50 -30.08 12.30
N THR A 482 -2.27 -29.77 11.02
CA THR A 482 -1.04 -29.10 10.57
C THR A 482 -1.36 -27.71 10.02
N LEU A 483 -0.75 -26.69 10.62
CA LEU A 483 -0.87 -25.30 10.20
C LEU A 483 0.34 -24.94 9.34
N TYR A 484 0.12 -24.56 8.09
CA TYR A 484 1.17 -24.10 7.18
C TYR A 484 1.17 -22.58 7.14
N LEU A 485 2.32 -21.97 7.43
CA LEU A 485 2.51 -20.52 7.40
C LEU A 485 3.62 -20.14 6.40
N PRO A 486 3.51 -18.99 5.69
CA PRO A 486 4.57 -18.52 4.83
C PRO A 486 5.85 -18.26 5.62
N ARG A 487 6.98 -18.75 5.15
CA ARG A 487 8.29 -18.52 5.78
C ARG A 487 8.70 -17.07 5.62
N ALA A 488 9.21 -16.46 6.69
CA ALA A 488 9.75 -15.12 6.59
C ALA A 488 11.16 -15.14 5.96
N PRO A 489 11.49 -14.18 5.07
CA PRO A 489 12.82 -14.11 4.48
C PRO A 489 13.88 -13.90 5.56
N THR A 490 14.88 -14.77 5.60
CA THR A 490 16.02 -14.63 6.50
C THR A 490 16.87 -13.44 6.03
N ALA A 491 17.36 -12.63 6.96
CA ALA A 491 18.14 -11.41 6.66
C ALA A 491 19.41 -11.62 5.80
N ALA A 492 19.74 -12.86 5.45
CA ALA A 492 20.87 -13.25 4.61
C ALA A 492 20.60 -13.16 3.08
N ASN A 493 19.37 -12.84 2.65
CA ASN A 493 18.98 -12.85 1.22
C ASN A 493 18.47 -11.48 0.70
N ARG A 494 19.09 -10.37 1.13
CA ARG A 494 18.87 -9.03 0.56
C ARG A 494 20.12 -8.47 -0.09
#